data_AF-R7UQB4-F1
#
_entry.id   AF-R7UQB4-F1
#
_cell.length_a   1.000
_cell.length_b   1.000
_cell.length_c   1.000
_cell.angle_alpha   90.00
_cell.angle_beta   90.00
_cell.angle_gamma   90.00
#
_symmetry.space_group_name_H-M   'P 1'
#
loop_
_entity.id
_entity.type
_entity.pdbx_description
1 polymer ?
#
loop_
_entity_poly.entity_id
_entity_poly.type
_entity_poly.pdbx_seq_one_letter_code
_entity_poly.pdbx_strand_id
1 'polypeptide(L)'
;MAGALSDRNMEEYDLEFEKEICEWMKSITGIPVVKGVKYPLKADRLHEALKNGEYLCKLLNTLNPNSVTRVLETRTKFKMEENLSSFLEGCRKYGVADQDLFTIEDLFEKQKMMRVLITVKALRNIAQANQ
;
A
#
# COMPACT_ATOMS: atom_id res chain seq x y z
N MET A 1 -12.98 -28.68 -21.82
CA MET A 1 -13.97 -28.77 -20.73
C MET A 1 -13.82 -27.54 -19.86
N ALA A 2 -14.92 -26.81 -19.65
CA ALA A 2 -15.22 -25.76 -18.65
C ALA A 2 -14.10 -24.76 -18.27
N GLY A 3 -14.24 -23.45 -18.44
CA GLY A 3 -15.43 -22.68 -18.75
C GLY A 3 -15.10 -21.25 -19.14
N ALA A 4 -15.95 -20.70 -20.00
CA ALA A 4 -16.11 -19.27 -20.16
C ALA A 4 -16.94 -18.75 -18.98
N LEU A 5 -16.45 -17.73 -18.30
CA LEU A 5 -17.16 -16.83 -17.40
C LEU A 5 -16.55 -15.44 -17.70
N SER A 6 -17.08 -14.71 -18.68
CA SER A 6 -18.20 -13.76 -18.56
C SER A 6 -17.79 -12.43 -17.91
N ASP A 7 -17.50 -11.47 -18.80
CA ASP A 7 -18.00 -10.09 -18.81
C ASP A 7 -17.64 -9.09 -17.68
N ARG A 8 -16.76 -8.15 -18.08
CA ARG A 8 -16.89 -6.67 -18.03
C ARG A 8 -16.48 -5.93 -16.73
N ASN A 9 -15.42 -5.14 -16.88
CA ASN A 9 -15.01 -3.96 -16.09
C ASN A 9 -14.52 -4.19 -14.65
N MET A 10 -13.36 -4.81 -14.50
CA MET A 10 -12.51 -4.58 -13.32
C MET A 10 -11.16 -4.15 -13.86
N GLU A 11 -10.68 -2.95 -13.49
CA GLU A 11 -9.32 -2.49 -13.79
C GLU A 11 -8.35 -3.64 -13.44
N GLU A 12 -7.68 -4.22 -14.44
CA GLU A 12 -7.00 -5.51 -14.27
C GLU A 12 -5.98 -5.43 -13.14
N TYR A 13 -6.19 -6.22 -12.07
CA TYR A 13 -5.28 -6.24 -10.94
C TYR A 13 -4.00 -6.96 -11.35
N ASP A 14 -2.94 -6.20 -11.56
CA ASP A 14 -1.68 -6.69 -12.10
C ASP A 14 -0.82 -7.35 -11.01
N LEU A 15 -0.70 -8.66 -11.09
CA LEU A 15 0.03 -9.49 -10.12
C LEU A 15 1.56 -9.34 -10.24
N GLU A 16 2.07 -9.05 -11.43
CA GLU A 16 3.51 -8.79 -11.60
C GLU A 16 3.88 -7.45 -10.98
N PHE A 17 3.03 -6.44 -11.20
CA PHE A 17 3.20 -5.14 -10.56
C PHE A 17 3.09 -5.24 -9.04
N GLU A 18 2.13 -5.99 -8.51
CA GLU A 18 2.01 -6.24 -7.07
C GLU A 18 3.30 -6.86 -6.50
N LYS A 19 3.83 -7.87 -7.18
CA LYS A 19 5.06 -8.54 -6.77
C LYS A 19 6.23 -7.57 -6.70
N GLU A 20 6.45 -6.78 -7.75
CA GLU A 20 7.53 -5.80 -7.81
C GLU A 20 7.45 -4.80 -6.65
N ILE A 21 6.26 -4.27 -6.39
CA ILE A 21 6.01 -3.31 -5.31
C ILE A 21 6.21 -3.95 -3.93
N CYS A 22 5.73 -5.18 -3.72
CA CYS A 22 5.95 -5.91 -2.47
C CYS A 22 7.41 -6.23 -2.20
N GLU A 23 8.16 -6.60 -3.24
CA GLU A 23 9.61 -6.83 -3.14
C GLU A 23 10.36 -5.55 -2.80
N TRP A 24 10.01 -4.43 -3.44
CA TRP A 24 10.57 -3.13 -3.10
C TRP A 24 10.26 -2.71 -1.66
N MET A 25 9.00 -2.80 -1.23
CA MET A 25 8.60 -2.48 0.15
C MET A 25 9.40 -3.29 1.18
N LYS A 26 9.62 -4.59 0.90
CA LYS A 26 10.45 -5.46 1.72
C LYS A 26 11.92 -5.02 1.73
N SER A 27 12.45 -4.63 0.58
CA SER A 27 13.83 -4.14 0.46
C SER A 27 14.06 -2.86 1.26
N ILE A 28 13.09 -1.95 1.28
CA ILE A 28 13.19 -0.70 2.04
C ILE A 28 13.04 -0.95 3.54
N THR A 29 11.97 -1.62 3.96
CA THR A 29 11.66 -1.81 5.39
C THR A 29 12.49 -2.89 6.08
N GLY A 30 13.17 -3.76 5.31
CA GLY A 30 13.86 -4.94 5.79
C GLY A 30 12.92 -6.05 6.30
N ILE A 31 11.60 -5.86 6.22
CA ILE A 31 10.59 -6.83 6.68
C ILE A 31 9.61 -7.15 5.56
N PRO A 32 9.15 -8.41 5.43
CA PRO A 32 8.11 -8.73 4.45
C PRO A 32 6.77 -8.14 4.89
N VAL A 33 5.93 -7.79 3.91
CA VAL A 33 4.54 -7.33 4.11
C VAL A 33 3.75 -8.39 4.88
N VAL A 34 3.92 -9.67 4.52
CA VAL A 34 3.35 -10.82 5.23
C VAL A 34 4.47 -11.84 5.52
N LYS A 35 4.61 -12.22 6.78
CA LYS A 35 5.65 -13.18 7.22
C LYS A 35 5.37 -14.58 6.63
N GLY A 36 6.41 -15.21 6.08
CA GLY A 36 6.36 -16.60 5.62
C GLY A 36 5.60 -16.82 4.29
N VAL A 37 5.25 -15.75 3.57
CA VAL A 37 4.52 -15.85 2.30
C VAL A 37 5.38 -15.32 1.15
N LYS A 38 5.29 -15.98 -0.02
CA LYS A 38 5.92 -15.53 -1.26
C LYS A 38 4.96 -14.60 -2.02
N TYR A 39 5.51 -13.58 -2.66
CA TYR A 39 4.76 -12.65 -3.51
C TYR A 39 4.49 -13.27 -4.89
N PRO A 40 3.36 -12.96 -5.56
CA PRO A 40 2.31 -12.03 -5.12
C PRO A 40 1.34 -12.65 -4.10
N LEU A 41 0.83 -11.81 -3.20
CA LEU A 41 -0.18 -12.10 -2.18
C LEU A 41 -1.60 -12.13 -2.73
N LYS A 42 -1.83 -11.52 -3.91
CA LYS A 42 -3.15 -11.21 -4.47
C LYS A 42 -3.83 -10.09 -3.66
N ALA A 43 -4.78 -9.41 -4.30
CA ALA A 43 -5.50 -8.27 -3.71
C ALA A 43 -6.08 -8.53 -2.32
N ASP A 44 -6.54 -9.75 -2.02
CA ASP A 44 -7.14 -10.11 -0.73
C ASP A 44 -6.15 -10.09 0.43
N ARG A 45 -5.03 -10.81 0.33
CA ARG A 45 -4.05 -10.84 1.41
C ARG A 45 -3.23 -9.57 1.50
N LEU A 46 -2.99 -8.90 0.37
CA LEU A 46 -2.35 -7.58 0.39
C LEU A 46 -3.23 -6.58 1.14
N HIS A 47 -4.54 -6.61 0.87
CA HIS A 47 -5.52 -5.77 1.57
C HIS A 47 -5.48 -6.03 3.08
N GLU A 48 -5.58 -7.28 3.53
CA GLU A 48 -5.51 -7.61 4.96
C GLU A 48 -4.22 -7.11 5.63
N ALA A 49 -3.09 -7.19 4.92
CA ALA A 49 -1.80 -6.78 5.45
C ALA A 49 -1.61 -5.25 5.52
N LEU A 50 -2.26 -4.50 4.62
CA LEU A 50 -2.10 -3.04 4.52
C LEU A 50 -3.26 -2.26 5.16
N LYS A 51 -4.44 -2.87 5.34
CA LYS A 51 -5.66 -2.20 5.83
C LYS A 51 -5.49 -1.55 7.20
N ASN A 52 -4.60 -2.07 8.04
CA ASN A 52 -4.29 -1.46 9.34
C ASN A 52 -3.42 -0.19 9.24
N GLY A 53 -2.82 0.08 8.09
CA GLY A 53 -1.94 1.22 7.86
C GLY A 53 -0.60 1.15 8.58
N GLU A 54 -0.39 0.21 9.50
CA GLU A 54 0.84 0.15 10.31
C GLU A 54 2.08 -0.10 9.44
N TYR A 55 1.97 -1.03 8.49
CA TYR A 55 3.05 -1.34 7.57
C TYR A 55 3.36 -0.16 6.64
N LEU A 56 2.33 0.53 6.15
CA LEU A 56 2.48 1.71 5.29
C LEU A 56 3.16 2.87 6.03
N CYS A 57 2.73 3.16 7.26
CA CYS A 57 3.39 4.16 8.10
C CYS A 57 4.86 3.82 8.35
N LYS A 58 5.18 2.54 8.59
CA LYS A 58 6.55 2.09 8.79
C LYS A 58 7.39 2.22 7.52
N LEU A 59 6.84 1.88 6.36
CA LEU A 59 7.48 2.08 5.06
C LEU A 59 7.88 3.54 4.88
N LEU A 60 6.93 4.46 5.08
CA LEU A 60 7.20 5.87 4.93
C LEU A 60 8.23 6.39 5.94
N ASN A 61 8.14 5.97 7.21
CA ASN A 61 9.13 6.34 8.22
C ASN A 61 10.54 5.83 7.93
N THR A 62 10.66 4.75 7.15
CA THR A 62 11.96 4.23 6.72
C THR A 62 12.57 5.09 5.61
N LEU A 63 11.74 5.66 4.73
CA LEU A 63 12.17 6.57 3.67
C LEU A 63 12.39 8.00 4.16
N ASN A 64 11.56 8.45 5.08
CA ASN A 64 11.61 9.78 5.67
C ASN A 64 11.35 9.69 7.18
N PRO A 65 12.42 9.71 8.00
CA PRO A 65 12.30 9.55 9.44
C PRO A 65 11.41 10.64 10.04
N ASN A 66 10.57 10.26 11.00
CA ASN A 66 9.59 11.13 11.67
C ASN A 66 8.40 11.60 10.79
N SER A 67 8.14 10.95 9.64
CA SER A 67 6.93 11.27 8.84
C SER A 67 5.63 10.93 9.56
N VAL A 68 5.59 9.80 10.25
CA VAL A 68 4.49 9.33 11.08
C VAL A 68 5.02 9.15 12.50
N THR A 69 4.77 10.15 13.35
CA THR A 69 5.31 10.21 14.71
C THR A 69 4.80 9.07 15.59
N ARG A 70 3.58 8.59 15.35
CA ARG A 70 2.95 7.55 16.14
C ARG A 70 2.08 6.66 15.27
N VAL A 71 2.50 5.41 15.12
CA VAL A 71 1.64 4.35 14.56
C VAL A 71 0.73 3.85 15.67
N LEU A 72 -0.58 3.90 15.43
CA LEU A 72 -1.59 3.48 16.39
C LEU A 72 -1.81 1.97 16.27
N GLU A 73 -1.80 1.26 17.41
CA GLU A 73 -2.13 -0.15 17.45
C GLU A 73 -3.61 -0.37 17.08
N THR A 74 -3.85 -1.10 15.99
CA THR A 74 -5.12 -1.11 15.27
C THR A 74 -6.16 -2.05 15.87
N ARG A 75 -6.66 -1.72 17.06
CA ARG A 75 -7.79 -2.43 17.69
C ARG A 75 -9.16 -1.92 17.23
N THR A 76 -9.22 -0.76 16.57
CA THR A 76 -10.49 -0.12 16.16
C THR A 76 -10.37 0.46 14.75
N LYS A 77 -11.50 0.54 14.03
CA LYS A 77 -11.58 1.14 12.69
C LYS A 77 -11.00 2.55 12.66
N PHE A 78 -11.38 3.39 13.62
CA PHE A 78 -10.88 4.77 13.74
C PHE A 78 -9.34 4.84 13.75
N LYS A 79 -8.67 3.95 14.48
CA LYS A 79 -7.19 3.92 14.52
C LYS A 79 -6.56 3.49 13.20
N MET A 80 -7.22 2.60 12.46
CA MET A 80 -6.76 2.19 11.12
C MET A 80 -6.86 3.39 10.16
N GLU A 81 -7.98 4.11 10.17
CA GLU A 81 -8.19 5.30 9.33
C GLU A 81 -7.17 6.41 9.66
N GLU A 82 -6.90 6.66 10.94
CA GLU A 82 -5.88 7.62 11.38
C GLU A 82 -4.46 7.25 10.92
N ASN A 83 -4.09 5.96 10.98
CA ASN A 83 -2.81 5.50 10.44
C ASN A 83 -2.73 5.75 8.92
N LEU A 84 -3.78 5.41 8.18
CA LEU A 84 -3.83 5.64 6.73
C LEU A 84 -3.76 7.13 6.40
N SER A 85 -4.51 7.96 7.11
CA SER A 85 -4.46 9.42 6.99
C SER A 85 -3.04 9.96 7.21
N SER A 86 -2.38 9.50 8.27
CA SER A 86 -0.99 9.88 8.59
C SER A 86 -0.01 9.47 7.48
N PHE A 87 -0.17 8.27 6.92
CA PHE A 87 0.63 7.80 5.80
C PHE A 87 0.41 8.67 4.55
N LEU A 88 -0.85 8.96 4.19
CA LEU A 88 -1.18 9.76 3.01
C LEU A 88 -0.64 11.19 3.15
N GLU A 89 -0.82 11.82 4.31
CA GLU A 89 -0.26 13.15 4.58
C GLU A 89 1.27 13.15 4.50
N GLY A 90 1.91 12.12 5.06
CA GLY A 90 3.35 11.99 4.97
C GLY A 90 3.84 11.76 3.52
N CYS A 91 3.10 11.02 2.70
CA CYS A 91 3.41 10.87 1.27
C CYS A 91 3.33 12.20 0.52
N ARG A 92 2.32 13.03 0.81
CA ARG A 92 2.19 14.39 0.25
C ARG A 92 3.41 15.23 0.60
N LYS A 93 3.80 15.24 1.88
CA LYS A 93 4.98 15.98 2.37
C LYS A 93 6.28 15.46 1.75
N TYR A 94 6.35 14.17 1.44
CA TYR A 94 7.50 13.57 0.77
C TYR A 94 7.59 13.92 -0.73
N GLY A 95 6.50 14.38 -1.34
CA GLY A 95 6.46 14.83 -2.74
C GLY A 95 5.59 13.98 -3.67
N VAL A 96 4.81 13.03 -3.14
CA VAL A 96 3.84 12.27 -3.95
C VAL A 96 2.64 13.17 -4.30
N ALA A 97 2.25 13.20 -5.58
CA ALA A 97 1.13 14.00 -6.05
C ALA A 97 -0.22 13.44 -5.59
N ASP A 98 -1.19 14.31 -5.32
CA ASP A 98 -2.50 13.91 -4.77
C ASP A 98 -3.27 12.94 -5.67
N GLN A 99 -3.12 13.08 -6.98
CA GLN A 99 -3.74 12.22 -7.99
C GLN A 99 -3.25 10.76 -7.93
N ASP A 100 -2.04 10.54 -7.42
CA ASP A 100 -1.42 9.23 -7.28
C ASP A 100 -1.70 8.60 -5.91
N LEU A 101 -2.32 9.35 -4.98
CA LEU A 101 -2.69 8.87 -3.65
C LEU A 101 -4.04 8.13 -3.70
N PHE A 102 -4.10 7.00 -3.01
CA PHE A 102 -5.35 6.29 -2.74
C PHE A 102 -6.16 7.00 -1.65
N THR A 103 -7.47 6.77 -1.60
CA THR A 103 -8.32 7.23 -0.48
C THR A 103 -8.50 6.13 0.56
N ILE A 104 -8.76 6.50 1.82
CA ILE A 104 -9.00 5.53 2.90
C ILE A 104 -10.05 4.50 2.50
N GLU A 105 -11.12 4.91 1.82
CA GLU A 105 -12.17 4.02 1.31
C GLU A 105 -11.65 3.02 0.26
N ASP A 106 -10.77 3.45 -0.65
CA ASP A 106 -10.19 2.62 -1.71
C ASP A 106 -9.50 1.38 -1.12
N LEU A 107 -8.76 1.56 0.00
CA LEU A 107 -8.11 0.49 0.73
C LEU A 107 -9.06 -0.17 1.74
N PHE A 108 -9.82 0.56 2.53
CA PHE A 108 -10.60 -0.03 3.62
C PHE A 108 -11.71 -0.96 3.11
N GLU A 109 -12.41 -0.55 2.05
CA GLU A 109 -13.50 -1.29 1.38
C GLU A 109 -13.00 -2.21 0.25
N LYS A 110 -11.68 -2.30 0.05
CA LYS A 110 -11.04 -3.13 -0.99
C LYS A 110 -11.55 -2.83 -2.40
N GLN A 111 -11.97 -1.59 -2.66
CA GLN A 111 -12.54 -1.20 -3.95
C GLN A 111 -11.47 -0.99 -5.01
N LYS A 112 -10.34 -0.37 -4.66
CA LYS A 112 -9.29 0.03 -5.62
C LYS A 112 -7.89 -0.33 -5.13
N MET A 113 -7.64 -1.63 -5.00
CA MET A 113 -6.31 -2.13 -4.59
C MET A 113 -5.19 -1.76 -5.56
N MET A 114 -5.49 -1.57 -6.86
CA MET A 114 -4.50 -1.07 -7.82
C MET A 114 -4.04 0.35 -7.49
N ARG A 115 -4.92 1.24 -7.02
CA ARG A 115 -4.51 2.59 -6.59
C ARG A 115 -3.52 2.54 -5.44
N VAL A 116 -3.70 1.62 -4.49
CA VAL A 116 -2.75 1.44 -3.38
C VAL A 116 -1.36 1.11 -3.91
N LEU A 117 -1.26 0.21 -4.89
CA LEU A 117 0.02 -0.12 -5.54
C LEU A 117 0.60 1.07 -6.30
N ILE A 118 -0.23 1.85 -7.01
CA ILE A 118 0.19 3.06 -7.72
C ILE A 118 0.75 4.10 -6.75
N THR A 119 0.11 4.33 -5.61
CA THR A 119 0.62 5.23 -4.56
C THR A 119 1.99 4.82 -4.07
N VAL A 120 2.18 3.52 -3.80
CA VAL A 120 3.48 2.99 -3.33
C VAL A 120 4.54 3.11 -4.44
N LYS A 121 4.17 2.90 -5.71
CA LYS A 121 5.07 3.13 -6.85
C LYS A 121 5.47 4.60 -6.98
N ALA A 122 4.51 5.52 -6.84
CA ALA A 122 4.80 6.94 -6.87
C ALA A 122 5.76 7.32 -5.75
N LEU A 123 5.53 6.81 -4.53
CA LEU A 123 6.44 6.97 -3.40
C LEU A 123 7.85 6.42 -3.70
N ARG A 124 7.95 5.24 -4.32
CA ARG A 124 9.23 4.69 -4.79
C ARG A 124 9.94 5.62 -5.76
N ASN A 125 9.24 6.14 -6.76
CA ASN A 125 9.85 7.02 -7.77
C ASN A 125 10.43 8.28 -7.13
N ILE A 126 9.69 8.89 -6.19
CA ILE A 126 10.17 10.06 -5.45
C ILE A 126 11.36 9.68 -4.56
N ALA A 127 11.31 8.54 -3.86
CA ALA A 127 12.42 8.07 -3.04
C ALA A 127 13.69 7.86 -3.87
N GLN A 128 13.59 7.25 -5.06
CA GLN A 128 14.72 7.04 -5.96
C GLN A 128 15.27 8.34 -6.55
N ALA A 129 14.43 9.36 -6.75
CA ALA A 129 14.86 10.67 -7.23
C ALA A 129 15.60 11.49 -6.15
N ASN A 130 15.38 11.16 -4.87
CA ASN A 130 16.00 11.84 -3.73
C ASN A 130 17.29 11.17 -3.21
N GLN A 131 17.77 10.11 -3.90
CA GLN A 131 19.05 9.43 -3.61
C GLN A 131 20.13 9.86 -4.60
#